data_AF-A0AAQ3L9H3-F1
#
_entry.id   AF-A0AAQ3L9H3-F1
#
_cell.length_a   1.000
_cell.length_b   1.000
_cell.length_c   1.000
_cell.angle_alpha   90.00
_cell.angle_beta   90.00
_cell.angle_gamma   90.00
#
_symmetry.space_group_name_H-M   'P 1'
#
loop_
_entity.id
_entity.type
_entity.pdbx_description
1 polymer ?
#
loop_
_entity_poly.entity_id
_entity_poly.type
_entity_poly.pdbx_seq_one_letter_code
_entity_poly.pdbx_strand_id
1 'polypeptide(L)'
;MITRYTFPPVRVWPCLLLALIMPLGLAAKERPPNVVLILIDDLSYFSWPAYGAKTVSSGQGHFKDVPVEMPNIDRLAEEGVRFNQAYVHPICEPTRVALMTGMHNGRNFLAPKAVHESQITFSDVFKKAGYATGMYGKWKQTRGTPSVPGNEYISQFGWDDYLCFDVTNDAKGWRRYLDPTLFKNGEQLHYTKDDLDPLTGRRYYGPDLCNRAALQFIDDHKDEPFFLYYPMILVHDEHTPTPDTVPASLYDDFDTKTKLEKWLLAGDDRTYFPDMLKYMDKMIGNIINKLDEDGLLDDTLIIVMGDNGGKEVFEYTMDDGTVFGGGKGHNRFHGEQIPLIFTMPGVIPQSSEGGMREYDGLFDGTDIYPTLMEACGIELPNAGKIDGVSAWQQIIGKEDAGHRDVIYKWANGNSRYDDLDTQVEFAHNAEFKRYAPHDKYPRGRFFDLRTDPYEHAGEKGRKVSWDNHFHSGLDLDSLTPEQQAAFDMLGEVLEENAYVPVEALQIQGDKTARVGHETHLHCRVIPANAMRNNVIWESSDPAIATVDKFGVLTPHAPGEVEINVYSWEDAEPLSNNGTVEYRRDGIKDILAVNIVK
;
A
#
# COMPACT_ATOMS: atom_id res chain seq x y z
N MET A 1 -76.68 63.92 18.41
CA MET A 1 -75.86 62.97 19.18
C MET A 1 -74.48 62.91 18.54
N ILE A 2 -73.53 63.68 19.05
CA ILE A 2 -72.14 63.63 18.60
C ILE A 2 -71.30 63.75 19.86
N THR A 3 -70.70 62.66 20.30
CA THR A 3 -69.73 62.66 21.39
C THR A 3 -68.51 61.89 20.91
N ARG A 4 -67.43 62.65 20.70
CA ARG A 4 -66.09 62.18 20.37
C ARG A 4 -65.52 61.41 21.57
N TYR A 5 -64.94 60.24 21.33
CA TYR A 5 -64.04 59.59 22.27
C TYR A 5 -62.64 59.49 21.69
N THR A 6 -61.69 60.02 22.45
CA THR A 6 -60.26 60.06 22.25
C THR A 6 -59.61 58.73 22.67
N PHE A 7 -58.64 58.26 21.88
CA PHE A 7 -57.85 57.06 22.17
C PHE A 7 -56.82 57.30 23.30
N PRO A 8 -56.53 56.28 24.14
CA PRO A 8 -55.55 56.38 25.23
C PRO A 8 -54.09 56.23 24.73
N PRO A 9 -53.09 56.67 25.53
CA PRO A 9 -51.70 56.77 25.10
C PRO A 9 -50.95 55.43 25.07
N VAL A 10 -50.07 55.30 24.08
CA VAL A 10 -49.13 54.19 23.88
C VAL A 10 -48.05 54.22 24.96
N ARG A 11 -47.90 53.11 25.72
CA ARG A 11 -46.77 52.90 26.63
C ARG A 11 -45.61 52.29 25.85
N VAL A 12 -44.50 53.02 25.78
CA VAL A 12 -43.22 52.56 25.23
C VAL A 12 -42.49 51.79 26.34
N TRP A 13 -42.25 50.49 26.16
CA TRP A 13 -41.37 49.71 27.03
C TRP A 13 -39.92 49.86 26.54
N PRO A 14 -38.94 50.05 27.43
CA PRO A 14 -37.54 50.09 27.03
C PRO A 14 -37.09 48.68 26.67
N CYS A 15 -36.75 48.46 25.40
CA CYS A 15 -36.04 47.27 24.93
C CYS A 15 -34.66 47.22 25.60
N LEU A 16 -34.51 46.34 26.59
CA LEU A 16 -33.22 45.82 27.01
C LEU A 16 -32.59 45.10 25.81
N LEU A 17 -31.58 45.75 25.20
CA LEU A 17 -30.64 45.11 24.29
C LEU A 17 -29.85 44.06 25.09
N LEU A 18 -30.34 42.81 25.09
CA LEU A 18 -29.48 41.66 25.34
C LEU A 18 -28.49 41.59 24.17
N ALA A 19 -27.23 41.93 24.44
CA ALA A 19 -26.14 41.57 23.56
C ALA A 19 -26.13 40.04 23.47
N LEU A 20 -26.59 39.50 22.33
CA LEU A 20 -26.30 38.13 21.95
C LEU A 20 -24.77 38.03 21.84
N ILE A 21 -24.13 37.49 22.88
CA ILE A 21 -22.80 36.91 22.73
C ILE A 21 -23.05 35.67 21.88
N MET A 22 -22.93 35.82 20.55
CA MET A 22 -22.70 34.67 19.70
C MET A 22 -21.49 33.93 20.29
N PRO A 23 -21.59 32.63 20.60
CA PRO A 23 -20.37 31.87 20.73
C PRO A 23 -19.65 32.06 19.39
N LEU A 24 -18.42 32.60 19.42
CA LEU A 24 -17.48 32.30 18.35
C LEU A 24 -17.46 30.78 18.31
N GLY A 25 -18.18 30.19 17.35
CA GLY A 25 -17.85 28.85 16.93
C GLY A 25 -16.37 28.91 16.57
N LEU A 26 -15.54 28.20 17.31
CA LEU A 26 -14.28 27.74 16.75
C LEU A 26 -14.70 27.13 15.40
N ALA A 27 -14.27 27.75 14.30
CA ALA A 27 -14.25 27.04 13.04
C ALA A 27 -13.48 25.75 13.32
N ALA A 28 -14.17 24.61 13.21
CA ALA A 28 -13.53 23.31 13.26
C ALA A 28 -12.38 23.36 12.23
N LYS A 29 -11.20 22.94 12.67
CA LYS A 29 -9.91 23.10 11.99
C LYS A 29 -10.07 22.75 10.50
N GLU A 30 -9.92 23.74 9.61
CA GLU A 30 -9.98 23.60 8.13
C GLU A 30 -8.76 22.84 7.56
N ARG A 31 -8.16 21.93 8.32
CA ARG A 31 -6.97 21.18 7.93
C ARG A 31 -7.37 19.74 7.62
N PRO A 32 -7.00 19.20 6.45
CA PRO A 32 -7.25 17.80 6.14
C PRO A 32 -6.43 16.89 7.08
N PRO A 33 -6.86 15.65 7.34
CA PRO A 33 -6.24 14.79 8.34
C PRO A 33 -4.80 14.43 7.95
N ASN A 34 -3.96 14.17 8.95
CA ASN A 34 -2.70 13.49 8.72
C ASN A 34 -2.98 12.02 8.40
N VAL A 35 -2.04 11.35 7.72
CA VAL A 35 -2.14 9.93 7.41
C VAL A 35 -0.87 9.21 7.84
N VAL A 36 -1.03 8.13 8.59
CA VAL A 36 0.04 7.21 8.98
C VAL A 36 -0.31 5.81 8.48
N LEU A 37 0.36 5.37 7.42
CA LEU A 37 0.21 4.02 6.85
C LEU A 37 1.37 3.13 7.29
N ILE A 38 1.10 2.19 8.18
CA ILE A 38 2.04 1.20 8.70
C ILE A 38 1.84 -0.11 7.94
N LEU A 39 2.88 -0.54 7.22
CA LEU A 39 2.88 -1.77 6.44
C LEU A 39 3.92 -2.75 6.98
N ILE A 40 3.46 -3.88 7.51
CA ILE A 40 4.32 -4.90 8.13
C ILE A 40 4.64 -6.01 7.13
N ASP A 41 5.93 -6.38 7.04
CA ASP A 41 6.44 -7.40 6.12
C ASP A 41 6.26 -8.81 6.73
N ASP A 42 5.68 -9.74 5.97
CA ASP A 42 5.54 -11.17 6.30
C ASP A 42 4.66 -11.52 7.52
N LEU A 43 3.53 -10.83 7.70
CA LEU A 43 2.50 -11.19 8.68
C LEU A 43 1.14 -11.45 8.01
N SER A 44 0.64 -12.69 8.15
CA SER A 44 -0.69 -13.10 7.68
C SER A 44 -1.81 -12.66 8.63
N TYR A 45 -3.05 -12.76 8.16
CA TYR A 45 -4.26 -12.56 8.97
C TYR A 45 -4.20 -13.27 10.33
N PHE A 46 -3.72 -14.52 10.33
CA PHE A 46 -3.67 -15.40 11.51
C PHE A 46 -2.55 -15.08 12.51
N SER A 47 -1.75 -14.04 12.26
CA SER A 47 -0.58 -13.73 13.09
C SER A 47 -0.87 -12.74 14.22
N TRP A 48 -2.06 -12.12 14.24
CA TRP A 48 -2.38 -11.01 15.14
C TRP A 48 -3.38 -11.44 16.23
N PRO A 49 -3.18 -11.03 17.51
CA PRO A 49 -4.13 -11.31 18.58
C PRO A 49 -5.53 -10.73 18.33
N ALA A 50 -5.63 -9.53 17.75
CA ALA A 50 -6.88 -8.95 17.26
C ALA A 50 -7.66 -9.81 16.24
N TYR A 51 -7.00 -10.81 15.65
CA TYR A 51 -7.58 -11.78 14.73
C TYR A 51 -7.60 -13.21 15.29
N GLY A 52 -7.36 -13.37 16.60
CA GLY A 52 -7.51 -14.62 17.34
C GLY A 52 -6.21 -15.36 17.65
N ALA A 53 -5.06 -14.91 17.16
CA ALA A 53 -3.78 -15.57 17.43
C ALA A 53 -3.45 -15.57 18.92
N LYS A 54 -3.06 -16.72 19.47
CA LYS A 54 -2.67 -16.86 20.89
C LYS A 54 -1.19 -17.14 21.06
N THR A 55 -0.68 -18.08 20.28
CA THR A 55 0.73 -18.45 20.33
C THR A 55 1.31 -18.61 18.94
N VAL A 56 2.62 -18.45 18.85
CA VAL A 56 3.40 -18.78 17.66
C VAL A 56 4.42 -19.85 18.00
N SER A 57 4.60 -20.77 17.08
CA SER A 57 5.63 -21.81 17.09
C SER A 57 6.46 -21.72 15.82
N SER A 58 7.71 -22.16 15.90
CA SER A 58 8.49 -22.47 14.70
C SER A 58 8.22 -23.93 14.34
N GLY A 59 7.72 -24.20 13.13
CA GLY A 59 7.50 -25.56 12.61
C GLY A 59 8.77 -26.43 12.55
N GLN A 60 9.95 -25.81 12.71
CA GLN A 60 11.24 -26.50 12.79
C GLN A 60 11.76 -26.71 14.24
N GLY A 61 10.97 -26.35 15.25
CA GLY A 61 11.30 -26.60 16.66
C GLY A 61 12.26 -25.60 17.34
N HIS A 62 12.58 -24.45 16.72
CA HIS A 62 13.41 -23.40 17.33
C HIS A 62 12.79 -22.82 18.61
N PHE A 63 11.48 -22.67 18.62
CA PHE A 63 10.66 -22.28 19.76
C PHE A 63 9.26 -22.87 19.58
N LYS A 64 8.50 -22.96 20.68
CA LYS A 64 7.17 -23.57 20.69
C LYS A 64 6.25 -22.83 21.66
N ASP A 65 5.01 -22.61 21.21
CA ASP A 65 3.90 -22.06 21.99
C ASP A 65 4.24 -20.74 22.69
N VAL A 66 4.99 -19.86 22.02
CA VAL A 66 5.34 -18.54 22.58
C VAL A 66 4.14 -17.62 22.43
N PRO A 67 3.67 -16.94 23.49
CA PRO A 67 2.55 -16.00 23.40
C PRO A 67 2.81 -14.89 22.38
N VAL A 68 1.81 -14.59 21.56
CA VAL A 68 1.80 -13.42 20.68
C VAL A 68 1.08 -12.28 21.39
N GLU A 69 1.78 -11.17 21.63
CA GLU A 69 1.26 -10.01 22.33
C GLU A 69 1.51 -8.76 21.48
N MET A 70 0.45 -8.05 21.11
CA MET A 70 0.52 -6.83 20.29
C MET A 70 -0.43 -5.75 20.86
N PRO A 71 -0.22 -5.31 22.11
CA PRO A 71 -1.17 -4.45 22.81
C PRO A 71 -1.43 -3.10 22.10
N ASN A 72 -0.46 -2.57 21.35
CA ASN A 72 -0.68 -1.31 20.62
C ASN A 72 -1.56 -1.53 19.38
N ILE A 73 -1.35 -2.61 18.64
CA ILE A 73 -2.22 -3.01 17.52
C ILE A 73 -3.63 -3.37 18.02
N ASP A 74 -3.74 -4.12 19.11
CA ASP A 74 -5.02 -4.49 19.70
C ASP A 74 -5.82 -3.25 20.12
N ARG A 75 -5.15 -2.24 20.71
CA ARG A 75 -5.76 -0.94 21.01
C ARG A 75 -6.30 -0.25 19.75
N LEU A 76 -5.53 -0.21 18.66
CA LEU A 76 -6.00 0.36 17.39
C LEU A 76 -7.22 -0.40 16.84
N ALA A 77 -7.25 -1.73 17.00
CA ALA A 77 -8.40 -2.56 16.60
C ALA A 77 -9.67 -2.24 17.40
N GLU A 78 -9.53 -2.05 18.72
CA GLU A 78 -10.61 -1.68 19.63
C GLU A 78 -11.13 -0.26 19.36
N GLU A 79 -10.23 0.66 19.02
CA GLU A 79 -10.56 2.07 18.75
C GLU A 79 -11.00 2.34 17.31
N GLY A 80 -10.86 1.37 16.41
CA GLY A 80 -11.09 1.51 14.98
C GLY A 80 -12.00 0.42 14.40
N VAL A 81 -11.70 0.04 13.16
CA VAL A 81 -12.37 -1.06 12.45
C VAL A 81 -11.34 -2.04 11.90
N ARG A 82 -11.53 -3.32 12.18
CA ARG A 82 -10.73 -4.43 11.63
C ARG A 82 -11.43 -5.08 10.44
N PHE A 83 -10.66 -5.52 9.45
CA PHE A 83 -11.17 -6.09 8.21
C PHE A 83 -11.04 -7.61 8.21
N ASN A 84 -12.14 -8.33 8.05
CA ASN A 84 -12.13 -9.79 8.03
C ASN A 84 -11.75 -10.36 6.65
N GLN A 85 -11.90 -9.57 5.58
CA GLN A 85 -11.76 -10.00 4.19
C GLN A 85 -10.81 -9.10 3.39
N ALA A 86 -9.62 -8.82 3.94
CA ALA A 86 -8.59 -8.01 3.28
C ALA A 86 -7.52 -8.88 2.59
N TYR A 87 -7.27 -8.61 1.30
CA TYR A 87 -6.41 -9.42 0.44
C TYR A 87 -5.37 -8.58 -0.31
N VAL A 88 -4.17 -9.13 -0.44
CA VAL A 88 -3.05 -8.53 -1.18
C VAL A 88 -2.43 -9.58 -2.12
N HIS A 89 -1.36 -9.22 -2.82
CA HIS A 89 -0.58 -10.23 -3.54
C HIS A 89 0.22 -11.08 -2.55
N PRO A 90 0.59 -12.33 -2.89
CA PRO A 90 1.27 -13.21 -1.94
C PRO A 90 2.76 -12.89 -1.76
N ILE A 91 3.26 -11.81 -2.36
CA ILE A 91 4.64 -11.36 -2.28
C ILE A 91 4.68 -9.83 -2.13
N CYS A 92 5.53 -9.36 -1.22
CA CYS A 92 5.74 -7.97 -0.85
C CYS A 92 5.85 -6.96 -2.01
N GLU A 93 6.57 -7.29 -3.09
CA GLU A 93 6.79 -6.35 -4.20
C GLU A 93 5.50 -6.09 -4.98
N PRO A 94 4.84 -7.10 -5.57
CA PRO A 94 3.52 -6.94 -6.16
C PRO A 94 2.51 -6.19 -5.29
N THR A 95 2.46 -6.50 -3.99
CA THR A 95 1.60 -5.79 -3.04
C THR A 95 1.91 -4.31 -2.98
N ARG A 96 3.19 -3.93 -2.82
CA ARG A 96 3.62 -2.53 -2.73
C ARG A 96 3.31 -1.76 -4.00
N VAL A 97 3.49 -2.38 -5.18
CA VAL A 97 3.11 -1.76 -6.45
C VAL A 97 1.61 -1.53 -6.52
N ALA A 98 0.80 -2.56 -6.22
CA ALA A 98 -0.66 -2.47 -6.26
C ALA A 98 -1.19 -1.41 -5.28
N LEU A 99 -0.67 -1.41 -4.05
CA LEU A 99 -1.02 -0.48 -2.99
C LEU A 99 -0.70 0.98 -3.35
N MET A 100 0.51 1.24 -3.87
CA MET A 100 0.93 2.60 -4.21
C MET A 100 0.18 3.17 -5.42
N THR A 101 -0.25 2.31 -6.36
CA THR A 101 -0.82 2.74 -7.65
C THR A 101 -2.33 2.55 -7.74
N GLY A 102 -2.94 1.78 -6.83
CA GLY A 102 -4.36 1.41 -6.88
C GLY A 102 -4.71 0.56 -8.09
N MET A 103 -3.71 -0.07 -8.73
CA MET A 103 -3.88 -0.86 -9.94
C MET A 103 -3.47 -2.31 -9.72
N HIS A 104 -4.20 -3.24 -10.32
CA HIS A 104 -3.76 -4.62 -10.36
C HIS A 104 -2.49 -4.76 -11.22
N ASN A 105 -1.64 -5.71 -10.87
CA ASN A 105 -0.29 -5.80 -11.43
C ASN A 105 -0.21 -6.16 -12.93
N GLY A 106 -1.29 -6.66 -13.53
CA GLY A 106 -1.39 -6.83 -14.99
C GLY A 106 -1.21 -5.52 -15.78
N ARG A 107 -1.44 -4.35 -15.14
CA ARG A 107 -1.35 -3.02 -15.77
C ARG A 107 0.03 -2.37 -15.68
N ASN A 108 0.76 -2.62 -14.60
CA ASN A 108 1.93 -1.82 -14.25
C ASN A 108 3.16 -2.63 -13.82
N PHE A 109 3.04 -3.93 -13.58
CA PHE A 109 4.18 -4.75 -13.22
C PHE A 109 5.01 -5.07 -14.46
N LEU A 110 6.33 -4.93 -14.32
CA LEU A 110 7.30 -5.28 -15.35
C LEU A 110 8.25 -6.38 -14.87
N ALA A 111 8.88 -6.17 -13.73
CA ALA A 111 9.82 -7.11 -13.16
C ALA A 111 9.96 -6.79 -11.67
N PRO A 112 10.57 -7.69 -10.89
CA PRO A 112 10.96 -7.37 -9.54
C PRO A 112 11.74 -6.05 -9.47
N LYS A 113 11.37 -5.23 -8.49
CA LYS A 113 11.88 -3.87 -8.29
C LYS A 113 11.67 -2.90 -9.47
N ALA A 114 10.78 -3.13 -10.44
CA ALA A 114 10.61 -2.22 -11.58
C ALA A 114 9.24 -1.53 -11.56
N VAL A 115 9.18 -0.28 -11.08
CA VAL A 115 7.99 0.59 -11.21
C VAL A 115 8.40 1.81 -12.01
N HIS A 116 7.77 2.01 -13.16
CA HIS A 116 8.17 3.11 -14.03
C HIS A 116 7.69 4.48 -13.57
N GLU A 117 8.36 5.52 -14.07
CA GLU A 117 8.10 6.92 -13.75
C GLU A 117 6.71 7.40 -14.16
N SER A 118 6.11 6.80 -15.20
CA SER A 118 4.75 7.11 -15.64
C SER A 118 3.65 6.70 -14.66
N GLN A 119 3.97 5.85 -13.67
CA GLN A 119 3.01 5.47 -12.64
C GLN A 119 2.84 6.62 -11.65
N ILE A 120 1.60 7.05 -11.44
CA ILE A 120 1.25 8.02 -10.39
C ILE A 120 1.00 7.24 -9.11
N THR A 121 1.81 7.46 -8.08
CA THR A 121 1.61 6.82 -6.77
C THR A 121 0.82 7.71 -5.82
N PHE A 122 0.31 7.14 -4.72
CA PHE A 122 -0.36 7.94 -3.68
C PHE A 122 0.48 9.10 -3.15
N SER A 123 1.81 8.97 -3.18
CA SER A 123 2.75 9.94 -2.61
C SER A 123 2.93 11.11 -3.56
N ASP A 124 2.94 10.85 -4.87
CA ASP A 124 2.82 11.90 -5.89
C ASP A 124 1.54 12.74 -5.67
N VAL A 125 0.42 12.09 -5.32
CA VAL A 125 -0.87 12.76 -5.12
C VAL A 125 -0.93 13.52 -3.81
N PHE A 126 -0.49 12.93 -2.70
CA PHE A 126 -0.38 13.61 -1.41
C PHE A 126 0.51 14.85 -1.53
N LYS A 127 1.69 14.72 -2.14
CA LYS A 127 2.59 15.84 -2.38
C LYS A 127 1.94 16.94 -3.23
N LYS A 128 1.24 16.57 -4.31
CA LYS A 128 0.48 17.52 -5.14
C LYS A 128 -0.66 18.20 -4.37
N ALA A 129 -1.28 17.51 -3.42
CA ALA A 129 -2.31 18.05 -2.53
C ALA A 129 -1.76 18.94 -1.39
N GLY A 130 -0.43 19.13 -1.31
CA GLY A 130 0.21 20.01 -0.34
C GLY A 130 0.55 19.33 0.99
N TYR A 131 0.60 17.99 1.02
CA TYR A 131 1.09 17.25 2.19
C TYR A 131 2.62 17.19 2.20
N ALA A 132 3.21 17.28 3.38
CA ALA A 132 4.56 16.76 3.59
C ALA A 132 4.56 15.23 3.47
N THR A 133 5.54 14.65 2.78
CA THR A 133 5.57 13.19 2.53
C THR A 133 6.84 12.54 3.09
N GLY A 134 6.65 11.57 3.99
CA GLY A 134 7.72 10.88 4.71
C GLY A 134 7.67 9.37 4.52
N MET A 135 8.81 8.73 4.24
CA MET A 135 8.90 7.27 4.13
C MET A 135 10.10 6.66 4.88
N TYR A 136 9.83 5.74 5.80
CA TYR A 136 10.88 5.14 6.63
C TYR A 136 10.74 3.62 6.71
N GLY A 137 11.74 2.88 6.24
CA GLY A 137 11.76 1.41 6.31
C GLY A 137 12.10 0.70 5.00
N LYS A 138 11.35 -0.33 4.60
CA LYS A 138 11.63 -1.14 3.42
C LYS A 138 11.05 -0.50 2.16
N TRP A 139 11.89 -0.32 1.14
CA TRP A 139 11.46 0.22 -0.15
C TRP A 139 11.18 -0.86 -1.21
N LYS A 140 12.21 -1.49 -1.77
CA LYS A 140 12.13 -2.59 -2.73
C LYS A 140 11.48 -2.26 -4.09
N GLN A 141 11.60 -1.02 -4.58
CA GLN A 141 11.26 -0.63 -5.95
C GLN A 141 12.39 0.18 -6.58
N THR A 142 12.41 0.39 -7.90
CA THR A 142 13.35 1.30 -8.56
C THR A 142 12.73 1.99 -9.78
N ARG A 143 13.15 3.26 -9.98
CA ARG A 143 13.03 4.08 -11.19
C ARG A 143 14.43 4.43 -11.74
N GLY A 144 15.46 3.71 -11.30
CA GLY A 144 16.86 4.05 -11.57
C GLY A 144 17.21 3.92 -13.04
N THR A 145 17.86 4.96 -13.56
CA THR A 145 18.30 5.08 -14.96
C THR A 145 19.75 5.55 -14.97
N PRO A 146 20.48 5.48 -16.09
CA PRO A 146 21.82 6.05 -16.16
C PRO A 146 21.90 7.53 -15.76
N SER A 147 20.81 8.29 -15.97
CA SER A 147 20.69 9.70 -15.57
C SER A 147 20.18 9.91 -14.14
N VAL A 148 19.55 8.91 -13.55
CA VAL A 148 19.00 8.96 -12.19
C VAL A 148 19.59 7.78 -11.40
N PRO A 149 20.68 8.01 -10.66
CA PRO A 149 21.33 6.96 -9.90
C PRO A 149 20.38 6.22 -8.95
N GLY A 150 20.67 4.94 -8.71
CA GLY A 150 19.84 4.05 -7.88
C GLY A 150 19.55 4.56 -6.47
N ASN A 151 20.35 5.46 -5.91
CA ASN A 151 20.11 6.03 -4.58
C ASN A 151 19.20 7.27 -4.61
N GLU A 152 19.01 7.92 -5.76
CA GLU A 152 18.32 9.21 -5.85
C GLU A 152 16.85 9.08 -6.26
N TYR A 153 16.43 7.93 -6.79
CA TYR A 153 15.12 7.82 -7.43
C TYR A 153 13.93 7.81 -6.45
N ILE A 154 14.11 7.55 -5.15
CA ILE A 154 12.97 7.48 -4.21
C ILE A 154 12.19 8.81 -4.23
N SER A 155 12.91 9.93 -4.30
CA SER A 155 12.32 11.27 -4.46
C SER A 155 11.39 11.39 -5.68
N GLN A 156 11.62 10.62 -6.74
CA GLN A 156 10.79 10.62 -7.95
C GLN A 156 9.42 9.97 -7.76
N PHE A 157 9.22 9.24 -6.67
CA PHE A 157 7.92 8.73 -6.24
C PHE A 157 7.14 9.75 -5.41
N GLY A 158 7.61 11.00 -5.31
CA GLY A 158 6.91 12.05 -4.60
C GLY A 158 7.12 12.00 -3.08
N TRP A 159 8.25 11.45 -2.62
CA TRP A 159 8.68 11.48 -1.22
C TRP A 159 9.60 12.67 -0.96
N ASP A 160 9.33 13.46 0.08
CA ASP A 160 10.15 14.61 0.49
C ASP A 160 11.30 14.20 1.41
N ASP A 161 11.02 13.32 2.37
CA ASP A 161 12.01 12.81 3.31
C ASP A 161 11.92 11.29 3.44
N TYR A 162 13.05 10.60 3.37
CA TYR A 162 13.08 9.15 3.46
C TYR A 162 14.34 8.57 4.09
N LEU A 163 14.19 7.46 4.82
CA LEU A 163 15.27 6.58 5.27
C LEU A 163 14.92 5.13 4.96
N CYS A 164 15.55 4.55 3.94
CA CYS A 164 15.09 3.28 3.39
C CYS A 164 16.16 2.19 3.28
N PHE A 165 15.75 0.93 3.50
CA PHE A 165 16.45 -0.29 3.16
C PHE A 165 16.03 -0.79 1.76
N ASP A 166 16.89 -1.61 1.14
CA ASP A 166 16.64 -2.29 -0.15
C ASP A 166 16.38 -1.32 -1.32
N VAL A 167 17.20 -0.27 -1.41
CA VAL A 167 17.11 0.77 -2.45
C VAL A 167 17.82 0.30 -3.73
N THR A 168 19.15 0.17 -3.73
CA THR A 168 19.86 -0.23 -4.96
C THR A 168 19.96 -1.76 -5.13
N ASN A 169 20.31 -2.21 -6.34
CA ASN A 169 20.52 -3.62 -6.66
C ASN A 169 21.89 -4.18 -6.25
N ASP A 170 22.81 -3.32 -5.81
CA ASP A 170 24.14 -3.72 -5.32
C ASP A 170 24.13 -4.23 -3.87
N ALA A 171 22.96 -4.57 -3.35
CA ALA A 171 22.68 -4.93 -1.96
C ALA A 171 23.33 -6.22 -1.43
N LYS A 172 24.31 -6.81 -2.13
CA LYS A 172 25.01 -8.01 -1.65
C LYS A 172 25.76 -7.68 -0.36
N GLY A 173 25.24 -8.18 0.76
CA GLY A 173 25.80 -8.00 2.10
C GLY A 173 25.22 -6.83 2.90
N TRP A 174 24.21 -6.13 2.37
CA TRP A 174 23.47 -5.12 3.13
C TRP A 174 22.52 -5.79 4.12
N ARG A 175 22.48 -5.22 5.31
CA ARG A 175 21.68 -5.74 6.43
C ARG A 175 20.58 -4.75 6.75
N ARG A 176 19.47 -5.28 7.24
CA ARG A 176 18.29 -4.47 7.56
C ARG A 176 18.11 -4.24 9.06
N TYR A 177 18.68 -5.11 9.89
CA TYR A 177 18.56 -5.07 11.35
C TYR A 177 19.85 -4.60 12.00
N LEU A 178 20.69 -5.53 12.49
CA LEU A 178 21.98 -5.21 13.12
C LEU A 178 23.01 -4.72 12.09
N ASP A 179 23.67 -3.62 12.42
CA ASP A 179 24.68 -2.95 11.58
C ASP A 179 24.13 -2.68 10.16
N PRO A 180 23.05 -1.89 10.05
CA PRO A 180 22.27 -1.83 8.82
C PRO A 180 22.98 -1.01 7.74
N THR A 181 22.51 -1.19 6.50
CA THR A 181 22.78 -0.25 5.40
C THR A 181 21.48 0.35 4.94
N LEU A 182 21.35 1.68 5.07
CA LEU A 182 20.15 2.45 4.75
C LEU A 182 20.50 3.62 3.83
N PHE A 183 19.49 4.23 3.22
CA PHE A 183 19.63 5.40 2.37
C PHE A 183 18.77 6.53 2.91
N LYS A 184 19.40 7.63 3.35
CA LYS A 184 18.75 8.85 3.80
C LYS A 184 18.80 9.88 2.69
N ASN A 185 17.68 10.22 2.06
CA ASN A 185 17.62 11.25 1.01
C ASN A 185 18.71 11.10 -0.08
N GLY A 186 19.00 9.84 -0.44
CA GLY A 186 20.02 9.46 -1.43
C GLY A 186 21.43 9.28 -0.88
N GLU A 187 21.71 9.67 0.35
CA GLU A 187 22.97 9.37 1.03
C GLU A 187 22.95 7.97 1.62
N GLN A 188 23.98 7.17 1.33
CA GLN A 188 24.13 5.84 1.92
C GLN A 188 24.69 5.95 3.35
N LEU A 189 23.95 5.41 4.31
CA LEU A 189 24.40 5.19 5.68
C LEU A 189 24.76 3.71 5.83
N HIS A 190 26.01 3.43 6.19
CA HIS A 190 26.51 2.06 6.37
C HIS A 190 27.15 1.92 7.75
N TYR A 191 26.67 0.97 8.52
CA TYR A 191 27.18 0.69 9.87
C TYR A 191 27.78 -0.71 9.95
N THR A 192 28.75 -0.86 10.85
CA THR A 192 29.42 -2.11 11.17
C THR A 192 29.30 -2.41 12.66
N LYS A 193 29.70 -3.61 13.08
CA LYS A 193 29.70 -4.00 14.50
C LYS A 193 30.59 -3.10 15.39
N ASP A 194 31.56 -2.41 14.79
CA ASP A 194 32.47 -1.50 15.50
C ASP A 194 31.85 -0.09 15.69
N ASP A 195 30.75 0.20 15.01
CA ASP A 195 30.03 1.46 15.13
C ASP A 195 28.96 1.36 16.24
N LEU A 196 28.92 2.36 17.12
CA LEU A 196 27.94 2.46 18.19
C LEU A 196 26.98 3.62 17.94
N ASP A 197 25.69 3.37 18.19
CA ASP A 197 24.68 4.39 18.25
C ASP A 197 24.95 5.29 19.47
N PRO A 198 25.21 6.60 19.28
CA PRO A 198 25.52 7.50 20.37
C PRO A 198 24.36 7.67 21.37
N LEU A 199 23.11 7.38 20.97
CA LEU A 199 21.95 7.49 21.85
C LEU A 199 21.83 6.31 22.82
N THR A 200 22.25 5.12 22.39
CA THR A 200 22.10 3.89 23.19
C THR A 200 23.42 3.38 23.76
N GLY A 201 24.56 3.80 23.18
CA GLY A 201 25.88 3.26 23.47
C GLY A 201 26.08 1.81 23.00
N ARG A 202 25.18 1.30 22.15
CA ARG A 202 25.14 -0.08 21.65
C ARG A 202 25.19 -0.08 20.13
N ARG A 203 25.23 -1.27 19.51
CA ARG A 203 25.21 -1.42 18.05
C ARG A 203 23.96 -0.79 17.44
N TYR A 204 24.09 -0.29 16.21
CA TYR A 204 22.96 0.24 15.44
C TYR A 204 21.93 -0.85 15.10
N TYR A 205 20.65 -0.51 15.28
CA TYR A 205 19.51 -1.30 14.84
C TYR A 205 18.72 -0.54 13.77
N GLY A 206 18.58 -1.10 12.58
CA GLY A 206 17.90 -0.46 11.44
C GLY A 206 16.46 -0.03 11.74
N PRO A 207 15.63 -0.88 12.37
CA PRO A 207 14.29 -0.49 12.80
C PRO A 207 14.26 0.74 13.72
N ASP A 208 15.22 0.89 14.65
CA ASP A 208 15.30 2.08 15.52
C ASP A 208 15.60 3.34 14.73
N LEU A 209 16.52 3.26 13.77
CA LEU A 209 16.85 4.39 12.90
C LEU A 209 15.62 4.84 12.11
N CYS A 210 14.85 3.90 11.56
CA CYS A 210 13.62 4.20 10.81
C CYS A 210 12.52 4.75 11.72
N ASN A 211 12.31 4.16 12.91
CA ASN A 211 11.29 4.63 13.86
C ASN A 211 11.62 6.04 14.37
N ARG A 212 12.87 6.31 14.75
CA ARG A 212 13.29 7.67 15.16
C ARG A 212 13.13 8.70 14.04
N ALA A 213 13.44 8.33 12.80
CA ALA A 213 13.23 9.22 11.66
C ALA A 213 11.73 9.51 11.42
N ALA A 214 10.87 8.51 11.56
CA ALA A 214 9.41 8.70 11.49
C ALA A 214 8.87 9.59 12.61
N LEU A 215 9.35 9.43 13.85
CA LEU A 215 8.97 10.28 14.98
C LEU A 215 9.45 11.73 14.79
N GLN A 216 10.65 11.93 14.24
CA GLN A 216 11.16 13.26 13.92
C GLN A 216 10.34 13.92 12.81
N PHE A 217 9.95 13.17 11.77
CA PHE A 217 9.09 13.67 10.71
C PHE A 217 7.75 14.17 11.24
N ILE A 218 7.12 13.42 12.15
CA ILE A 218 5.88 13.88 12.82
C ILE A 218 6.15 15.19 13.58
N ASP A 219 7.27 15.30 14.30
CA ASP A 219 7.61 16.52 15.05
C ASP A 219 7.85 17.73 14.15
N ASP A 220 8.55 17.53 13.03
CA ASP A 220 8.92 18.57 12.07
C ASP A 220 7.69 19.10 11.31
N HIS A 221 6.70 18.24 11.06
CA HIS A 221 5.51 18.57 10.26
C HIS A 221 4.21 18.65 11.07
N LYS A 222 4.24 18.67 12.41
CA LYS A 222 3.02 18.73 13.23
C LYS A 222 2.09 19.90 12.92
N ASP A 223 2.63 21.01 12.39
CA ASP A 223 1.87 22.22 12.06
C ASP A 223 1.25 22.21 10.64
N GLU A 224 1.56 21.22 9.78
CA GLU A 224 1.02 21.06 8.42
C GLU A 224 0.59 19.61 8.10
N PRO A 225 -0.36 19.35 7.19
CA PRO A 225 -0.80 17.98 6.92
C PRO A 225 0.37 17.13 6.39
N PHE A 226 0.50 15.91 6.90
CA PHE A 226 1.55 14.99 6.48
C PHE A 226 1.01 13.59 6.13
N PHE A 227 1.72 12.94 5.23
CA PHE A 227 1.55 11.53 4.90
C PHE A 227 2.83 10.78 5.23
N LEU A 228 2.76 9.96 6.27
CA LEU A 228 3.81 9.08 6.73
C LEU A 228 3.51 7.65 6.25
N TYR A 229 4.34 7.13 5.34
CA TYR A 229 4.37 5.72 5.00
C TYR A 229 5.49 5.03 5.76
N TYR A 230 5.13 4.12 6.66
CA TYR A 230 6.05 3.37 7.50
C TYR A 230 6.03 1.88 7.14
N PRO A 231 6.64 1.49 5.99
CA PRO A 231 6.81 0.09 5.63
C PRO A 231 7.89 -0.54 6.49
N MET A 232 7.49 -1.14 7.61
CA MET A 232 8.40 -1.69 8.59
C MET A 232 9.35 -2.72 7.96
N ILE A 233 10.61 -2.66 8.40
CA ILE A 233 11.62 -3.65 8.04
C ILE A 233 11.35 -4.97 8.79
N LEU A 234 10.82 -4.86 10.01
CA LEU A 234 10.31 -5.96 10.83
C LEU A 234 9.03 -6.54 10.19
N VAL A 235 8.80 -7.86 10.18
CA VAL A 235 9.54 -8.95 10.85
C VAL A 235 10.07 -10.01 9.86
N HIS A 236 10.41 -9.59 8.64
CA HIS A 236 10.95 -10.46 7.58
C HIS A 236 12.24 -11.19 8.00
N ASP A 237 12.64 -12.23 7.24
CA ASP A 237 13.89 -13.00 7.38
C ASP A 237 15.14 -12.11 7.61
N GLU A 238 16.22 -12.76 8.08
CA GLU A 238 17.35 -12.13 8.80
C GLU A 238 16.98 -11.93 10.28
N HIS A 239 16.34 -12.92 10.90
CA HIS A 239 15.89 -12.83 12.28
C HIS A 239 17.09 -12.67 13.21
N THR A 240 17.18 -11.52 13.87
CA THR A 240 18.26 -11.20 14.82
C THR A 240 17.66 -10.87 16.18
N PRO A 241 18.44 -10.94 17.27
CA PRO A 241 18.05 -10.32 18.52
C PRO A 241 17.71 -8.84 18.29
N THR A 242 16.78 -8.34 19.10
CA THR A 242 16.40 -6.93 19.16
C THR A 242 17.16 -6.25 20.29
N PRO A 243 17.19 -4.92 20.36
CA PRO A 243 17.76 -4.21 21.51
C PRO A 243 17.15 -4.61 22.86
N ASP A 244 15.90 -5.09 22.88
CA ASP A 244 15.21 -5.55 24.09
C ASP A 244 15.41 -7.05 24.39
N THR A 245 16.09 -7.79 23.52
CA THR A 245 16.38 -9.22 23.73
C THR A 245 17.25 -9.41 24.98
N VAL A 246 16.86 -10.37 25.82
CA VAL A 246 17.50 -10.67 27.10
C VAL A 246 18.19 -12.04 27.12
N PRO A 247 19.40 -12.16 27.71
CA PRO A 247 20.23 -11.07 28.22
C PRO A 247 20.78 -10.17 27.11
N ALA A 248 21.07 -8.90 27.43
CA ALA A 248 21.51 -7.88 26.46
C ALA A 248 22.72 -8.28 25.61
N SER A 249 23.60 -9.14 26.14
CA SER A 249 24.76 -9.68 25.42
C SER A 249 24.38 -10.47 24.17
N LEU A 250 23.17 -11.05 24.11
CA LEU A 250 22.70 -11.74 22.90
C LEU A 250 22.63 -10.78 21.72
N TYR A 251 22.19 -9.54 21.93
CA TYR A 251 22.19 -8.48 20.92
C TYR A 251 23.61 -7.94 20.64
N ASP A 252 24.34 -7.59 21.71
CA ASP A 252 25.63 -6.90 21.57
C ASP A 252 26.67 -7.77 20.85
N ASP A 253 26.72 -9.07 21.19
CA ASP A 253 27.72 -9.99 20.67
C ASP A 253 27.31 -10.70 19.37
N PHE A 254 26.07 -10.54 18.90
CA PHE A 254 25.48 -11.36 17.83
C PHE A 254 26.31 -11.43 16.53
N ASP A 255 26.51 -12.68 16.10
CA ASP A 255 27.14 -13.22 14.88
C ASP A 255 26.43 -12.93 13.54
N THR A 256 26.33 -11.69 13.07
CA THR A 256 25.60 -11.37 11.82
C THR A 256 26.22 -11.90 10.51
N LYS A 257 27.42 -12.51 10.53
CA LYS A 257 28.07 -13.13 9.35
C LYS A 257 28.00 -14.65 9.35
N THR A 258 27.67 -15.26 10.47
CA THR A 258 27.67 -16.72 10.60
C THR A 258 26.35 -17.30 10.10
N LYS A 259 26.43 -18.32 9.25
CA LYS A 259 25.27 -19.17 8.95
C LYS A 259 25.10 -20.16 10.08
N LEU A 260 24.04 -19.99 10.86
CA LEU A 260 23.72 -20.90 11.97
C LEU A 260 23.22 -22.26 11.46
N GLU A 261 22.53 -22.26 10.31
CA GLU A 261 22.09 -23.48 9.63
C GLU A 261 22.34 -23.43 8.12
N LYS A 262 22.38 -24.62 7.49
CA LYS A 262 22.75 -24.80 6.07
C LYS A 262 21.85 -24.00 5.10
N TRP A 263 20.59 -23.80 5.45
CA TRP A 263 19.57 -23.24 4.56
C TRP A 263 19.19 -21.79 4.90
N LEU A 264 19.77 -21.23 5.96
CA LEU A 264 19.50 -19.86 6.39
C LEU A 264 20.45 -18.86 5.73
N LEU A 265 20.00 -17.60 5.69
CA LEU A 265 20.88 -16.48 5.40
C LEU A 265 21.92 -16.33 6.51
N ALA A 266 23.05 -15.68 6.20
CA ALA A 266 24.04 -15.37 7.24
C ALA A 266 23.41 -14.45 8.29
N GLY A 267 23.54 -14.78 9.57
CA GLY A 267 22.97 -14.01 10.68
C GLY A 267 21.48 -14.23 10.94
N ASP A 268 20.80 -15.12 10.21
CA ASP A 268 19.38 -15.42 10.44
C ASP A 268 19.23 -16.52 11.50
N ASP A 269 18.57 -16.19 12.62
CA ASP A 269 18.25 -17.06 13.74
C ASP A 269 16.78 -16.90 14.15
N ARG A 270 15.97 -17.88 13.73
CA ARG A 270 14.52 -17.86 13.93
C ARG A 270 14.11 -17.87 15.41
N THR A 271 15.00 -18.20 16.35
CA THR A 271 14.69 -18.14 17.79
C THR A 271 14.31 -16.73 18.26
N TYR A 272 14.75 -15.68 17.54
CA TYR A 272 14.44 -14.29 17.89
C TYR A 272 13.15 -13.75 17.25
N PHE A 273 12.45 -14.54 16.44
CA PHE A 273 11.18 -14.08 15.83
C PHE A 273 10.16 -13.55 16.85
N PRO A 274 9.94 -14.20 18.02
CA PRO A 274 9.03 -13.66 19.03
C PRO A 274 9.48 -12.31 19.62
N ASP A 275 10.78 -12.10 19.81
CA ASP A 275 11.31 -10.81 20.29
C ASP A 275 11.07 -9.71 19.24
N MET A 276 11.24 -10.05 17.95
CA MET A 276 10.98 -9.14 16.85
C MET A 276 9.50 -8.74 16.73
N LEU A 277 8.55 -9.65 16.98
CA LEU A 277 7.12 -9.34 17.05
C LEU A 277 6.81 -8.31 18.14
N LYS A 278 7.35 -8.52 19.35
CA LYS A 278 7.17 -7.58 20.47
C LYS A 278 7.79 -6.22 20.19
N TYR A 279 8.96 -6.21 19.56
CA TYR A 279 9.66 -4.98 19.21
C TYR A 279 8.95 -4.19 18.11
N MET A 280 8.34 -4.90 17.15
CA MET A 280 7.48 -4.30 16.12
C MET A 280 6.29 -3.58 16.75
N ASP A 281 5.54 -4.24 17.65
CA ASP A 281 4.39 -3.61 18.32
C ASP A 281 4.83 -2.40 19.18
N LYS A 282 5.96 -2.50 19.87
CA LYS A 282 6.57 -1.37 20.60
C LYS A 282 6.82 -0.15 19.69
N MET A 283 7.35 -0.37 18.49
CA MET A 283 7.61 0.71 17.53
C MET A 283 6.35 1.39 17.02
N ILE A 284 5.28 0.62 16.84
CA ILE A 284 3.95 1.15 16.52
C ILE A 284 3.44 1.97 17.69
N GLY A 285 3.59 1.47 18.92
CA GLY A 285 3.29 2.21 20.14
C GLY A 285 4.00 3.56 20.24
N ASN A 286 5.28 3.63 19.83
CA ASN A 286 6.01 4.91 19.82
C ASN A 286 5.37 5.94 18.88
N ILE A 287 4.88 5.51 17.71
CA ILE A 287 4.19 6.40 16.76
C ILE A 287 2.87 6.89 17.35
N ILE A 288 2.06 5.99 17.91
CA ILE A 288 0.78 6.32 18.56
C ILE A 288 1.01 7.32 19.69
N ASN A 289 1.99 7.05 20.56
CA ASN A 289 2.32 7.92 21.69
C ASN A 289 2.80 9.30 21.21
N LYS A 290 3.62 9.38 20.15
CA LYS A 290 4.05 10.67 19.60
C LYS A 290 2.88 11.49 19.05
N LEU A 291 1.94 10.85 18.35
CA LEU A 291 0.72 11.51 17.88
C LEU A 291 -0.14 12.02 19.05
N ASP A 292 -0.26 11.24 20.13
CA ASP A 292 -1.02 11.63 21.32
C ASP A 292 -0.33 12.79 22.08
N GLU A 293 0.98 12.67 22.32
CA GLU A 293 1.80 13.70 22.99
C GLU A 293 1.76 15.05 22.27
N ASP A 294 1.75 15.05 20.94
CA ASP A 294 1.65 16.26 20.11
C ASP A 294 0.21 16.72 19.88
N GLY A 295 -0.80 16.01 20.39
CA GLY A 295 -2.22 16.33 20.22
C GLY A 295 -2.73 16.18 18.77
N LEU A 296 -2.13 15.26 18.02
CA LEU A 296 -2.44 14.97 16.62
C LEU A 296 -3.31 13.71 16.44
N LEU A 297 -3.49 12.89 17.48
CA LEU A 297 -4.14 11.58 17.37
C LEU A 297 -5.57 11.67 16.79
N ASP A 298 -6.39 12.61 17.27
CA ASP A 298 -7.77 12.81 16.79
C ASP A 298 -7.84 13.33 15.34
N ASP A 299 -6.76 13.94 14.85
CA ASP A 299 -6.63 14.50 13.50
C ASP A 299 -5.83 13.58 12.54
N THR A 300 -5.54 12.34 12.93
CA THR A 300 -4.68 11.42 12.17
C THR A 300 -5.38 10.11 11.85
N LEU A 301 -5.46 9.78 10.55
CA LEU A 301 -5.85 8.46 10.10
C LEU A 301 -4.67 7.49 10.22
N ILE A 302 -4.79 6.50 11.08
CA ILE A 302 -3.80 5.43 11.27
C ILE A 302 -4.31 4.17 10.59
N ILE A 303 -3.47 3.59 9.72
CA ILE A 303 -3.72 2.32 9.05
C ILE A 303 -2.60 1.36 9.41
N VAL A 304 -2.92 0.15 9.88
CA VAL A 304 -1.94 -0.91 10.12
C VAL A 304 -2.34 -2.15 9.33
N MET A 305 -1.42 -2.68 8.53
CA MET A 305 -1.70 -3.86 7.69
C MET A 305 -0.46 -4.72 7.42
N GLY A 306 -0.69 -5.99 7.06
CA GLY A 306 0.34 -6.87 6.50
C GLY A 306 0.52 -6.70 4.98
N ASP A 307 1.70 -7.05 4.43
CA ASP A 307 1.99 -6.96 2.98
C ASP A 307 1.85 -8.28 2.19
N ASN A 308 1.81 -9.41 2.89
CA ASN A 308 1.51 -10.75 2.38
C ASN A 308 1.41 -11.74 3.56
N GLY A 309 1.07 -12.99 3.26
CA GLY A 309 1.07 -14.06 4.25
C GLY A 309 2.43 -14.29 4.92
N GLY A 310 2.41 -14.85 6.13
CA GLY A 310 3.62 -15.12 6.89
C GLY A 310 4.53 -16.17 6.25
N LYS A 311 5.76 -16.26 6.76
CA LYS A 311 6.71 -17.32 6.38
C LYS A 311 6.18 -18.68 6.79
N GLU A 312 6.26 -19.63 5.87
CA GLU A 312 5.82 -21.04 6.00
C GLU A 312 6.43 -21.82 7.18
N VAL A 313 7.48 -21.28 7.80
CA VAL A 313 8.14 -21.89 8.95
C VAL A 313 7.51 -21.51 10.30
N PHE A 314 6.61 -20.52 10.31
CA PHE A 314 5.90 -20.08 11.52
C PHE A 314 4.46 -20.55 11.48
N GLU A 315 4.01 -21.06 12.62
CA GLU A 315 2.67 -21.62 12.83
C GLU A 315 2.02 -20.88 14.00
N TYR A 316 0.80 -20.38 13.79
CA TYR A 316 0.03 -19.65 14.78
C TYR A 316 -1.12 -20.53 15.29
N THR A 317 -1.24 -20.64 16.60
CA THR A 317 -2.37 -21.32 17.25
C THR A 317 -3.43 -20.28 17.62
N MET A 318 -4.65 -20.50 17.14
CA MET A 318 -5.81 -19.64 17.42
C MET A 318 -6.46 -19.99 18.76
N ASP A 319 -7.46 -19.21 19.15
CA ASP A 319 -8.24 -19.40 20.37
C ASP A 319 -9.03 -20.72 20.42
N ASP A 320 -9.51 -21.19 19.26
CA ASP A 320 -10.20 -22.47 19.10
C ASP A 320 -9.24 -23.69 19.01
N GLY A 321 -7.93 -23.46 19.05
CA GLY A 321 -6.89 -24.48 18.93
C GLY A 321 -6.52 -24.86 17.49
N THR A 322 -7.13 -24.22 16.48
CA THR A 322 -6.74 -24.38 15.08
C THR A 322 -5.33 -23.81 14.88
N VAL A 323 -4.54 -24.47 14.02
CA VAL A 323 -3.17 -24.05 13.70
C VAL A 323 -3.09 -23.60 12.25
N PHE A 324 -2.60 -22.38 12.03
CA PHE A 324 -2.38 -21.80 10.71
C PHE A 324 -0.89 -21.59 10.45
N GLY A 325 -0.39 -22.20 9.38
CA GLY A 325 0.97 -21.96 8.89
C GLY A 325 1.02 -20.75 7.94
N GLY A 326 2.20 -20.13 7.86
CA GLY A 326 2.46 -19.10 6.85
C GLY A 326 2.30 -19.62 5.41
N GLY A 327 1.90 -18.73 4.50
CA GLY A 327 1.62 -19.06 3.10
C GLY A 327 2.29 -18.13 2.10
N LYS A 328 3.33 -17.37 2.48
CA LYS A 328 4.03 -16.46 1.56
C LYS A 328 4.32 -17.12 0.20
N GLY A 329 4.04 -16.42 -0.88
CA GLY A 329 4.21 -16.90 -2.25
C GLY A 329 3.11 -17.84 -2.75
N HIS A 330 2.13 -18.21 -1.92
CA HIS A 330 0.97 -19.00 -2.33
C HIS A 330 -0.22 -18.11 -2.67
N ASN A 331 -0.87 -18.35 -3.80
CA ASN A 331 -2.11 -17.66 -4.17
C ASN A 331 -3.35 -18.21 -3.42
N ARG A 332 -3.19 -18.55 -2.15
CA ARG A 332 -4.25 -19.08 -1.27
C ARG A 332 -4.49 -18.07 -0.15
N PHE A 333 -5.58 -18.25 0.59
CA PHE A 333 -5.92 -17.34 1.69
C PHE A 333 -4.76 -17.10 2.68
N HIS A 334 -4.00 -18.12 3.09
CA HIS A 334 -2.87 -17.94 4.02
C HIS A 334 -1.65 -17.20 3.45
N GLY A 335 -1.63 -16.94 2.14
CA GLY A 335 -0.62 -16.17 1.43
C GLY A 335 -1.11 -14.78 1.02
N GLU A 336 -2.41 -14.62 0.80
CA GLU A 336 -3.04 -13.40 0.29
C GLU A 336 -3.78 -12.60 1.36
N GLN A 337 -4.44 -13.26 2.31
CA GLN A 337 -5.26 -12.62 3.34
C GLN A 337 -4.36 -12.05 4.44
N ILE A 338 -4.55 -10.76 4.70
CA ILE A 338 -3.74 -9.98 5.65
C ILE A 338 -4.62 -9.37 6.73
N PRO A 339 -4.05 -9.04 7.90
CA PRO A 339 -4.74 -8.23 8.88
C PRO A 339 -4.71 -6.78 8.39
N LEU A 340 -5.81 -6.06 8.59
CA LEU A 340 -5.95 -4.65 8.23
C LEU A 340 -6.84 -3.92 9.25
N ILE A 341 -6.35 -2.81 9.78
CA ILE A 341 -7.05 -1.98 10.76
C ILE A 341 -6.98 -0.51 10.30
N PHE A 342 -8.12 0.17 10.37
CA PHE A 342 -8.22 1.63 10.24
C PHE A 342 -8.68 2.25 11.56
N THR A 343 -7.99 3.28 12.02
CA THR A 343 -8.30 3.99 13.28
C THR A 343 -8.17 5.49 13.07
N MET A 344 -9.19 6.24 13.49
CA MET A 344 -9.16 7.70 13.56
C MET A 344 -10.19 8.13 14.62
N PRO A 345 -9.77 8.44 15.85
CA PRO A 345 -10.68 8.77 16.93
C PRO A 345 -11.65 9.90 16.56
N GLY A 346 -12.92 9.74 16.96
CA GLY A 346 -13.98 10.71 16.67
C GLY A 346 -14.53 10.68 15.23
N VAL A 347 -13.85 10.02 14.29
CA VAL A 347 -14.28 9.88 12.89
C VAL A 347 -14.71 8.45 12.58
N ILE A 348 -13.88 7.46 12.93
CA ILE A 348 -14.20 6.04 12.78
C ILE A 348 -14.94 5.57 14.04
N PRO A 349 -16.18 5.06 13.92
CA PRO A 349 -16.93 4.60 15.08
C PRO A 349 -16.35 3.29 15.64
N GLN A 350 -16.31 3.21 16.97
CA GLN A 350 -16.04 1.97 17.71
C GLN A 350 -17.27 1.03 17.68
N SER A 351 -17.08 -0.22 18.12
CA SER A 351 -18.20 -1.17 18.27
C SER A 351 -19.25 -0.65 19.26
N SER A 352 -20.52 -0.67 18.85
CA SER A 352 -21.65 -0.34 19.72
C SER A 352 -22.02 -1.50 20.66
N GLU A 353 -21.56 -2.72 20.37
CA GLU A 353 -21.89 -3.95 21.10
C GLU A 353 -20.78 -4.39 22.07
N GLY A 354 -19.70 -3.60 22.17
CA GLY A 354 -18.46 -3.97 22.85
C GLY A 354 -17.54 -4.79 21.95
N GLY A 355 -16.25 -4.87 22.31
CA GLY A 355 -15.23 -5.49 21.46
C GLY A 355 -14.80 -4.63 20.28
N MET A 356 -14.25 -5.25 19.24
CA MET A 356 -13.73 -4.58 18.05
C MET A 356 -14.83 -4.44 17.00
N ARG A 357 -14.86 -3.31 16.28
CA ARG A 357 -15.76 -3.17 15.11
C ARG A 357 -15.17 -3.92 13.92
N GLU A 358 -16.02 -4.57 13.15
CA GLU A 358 -15.63 -5.44 12.04
C GLU A 358 -16.19 -4.94 10.71
N TYR A 359 -15.43 -5.18 9.65
CA TYR A 359 -15.87 -5.03 8.27
C TYR A 359 -15.67 -6.35 7.51
N ASP A 360 -16.78 -6.92 7.05
CA ASP A 360 -16.83 -8.22 6.37
C ASP A 360 -16.83 -8.13 4.84
N GLY A 361 -16.93 -6.91 4.28
CA GLY A 361 -16.84 -6.72 2.84
C GLY A 361 -15.45 -7.03 2.31
N LEU A 362 -15.34 -7.42 1.03
CA LEU A 362 -14.04 -7.63 0.41
C LEU A 362 -13.26 -6.32 0.36
N PHE A 363 -11.95 -6.42 0.61
CA PHE A 363 -11.02 -5.33 0.48
C PHE A 363 -9.75 -5.82 -0.21
N ASP A 364 -9.36 -5.18 -1.30
CA ASP A 364 -8.14 -5.46 -2.02
C ASP A 364 -7.04 -4.45 -1.66
N GLY A 365 -5.77 -4.85 -1.69
CA GLY A 365 -4.66 -3.92 -1.49
C GLY A 365 -4.68 -2.70 -2.43
N THR A 366 -5.30 -2.80 -3.61
CA THR A 366 -5.54 -1.67 -4.52
C THR A 366 -6.53 -0.64 -3.96
N ASP A 367 -7.41 -1.03 -3.03
CA ASP A 367 -8.44 -0.18 -2.43
C ASP A 367 -7.88 0.86 -1.47
N ILE A 368 -6.66 0.65 -0.94
CA ILE A 368 -5.97 1.60 -0.06
C ILE A 368 -5.86 2.97 -0.72
N TYR A 369 -5.42 3.03 -1.98
CA TYR A 369 -5.20 4.30 -2.65
C TYR A 369 -6.47 5.17 -2.77
N PRO A 370 -7.57 4.73 -3.41
CA PRO A 370 -8.79 5.53 -3.47
C PRO A 370 -9.42 5.77 -2.10
N THR A 371 -9.27 4.83 -1.14
CA THR A 371 -9.74 5.03 0.24
C THR A 371 -9.02 6.19 0.93
N LEU A 372 -7.69 6.27 0.80
CA LEU A 372 -6.90 7.37 1.36
C LEU A 372 -7.26 8.71 0.72
N MET A 373 -7.48 8.73 -0.61
CA MET A 373 -7.87 9.95 -1.32
C MET A 373 -9.24 10.45 -0.85
N GLU A 374 -10.23 9.56 -0.74
CA GLU A 374 -11.55 9.94 -0.23
C GLU A 374 -11.50 10.39 1.23
N ALA A 375 -10.74 9.70 2.08
CA ALA A 375 -10.58 10.05 3.49
C ALA A 375 -10.00 11.45 3.69
N CYS A 376 -9.10 11.88 2.80
CA CYS A 376 -8.45 13.19 2.88
C CYS A 376 -9.15 14.26 2.03
N GLY A 377 -10.22 13.91 1.30
CA GLY A 377 -10.89 14.82 0.36
C GLY A 377 -10.01 15.23 -0.83
N ILE A 378 -9.07 14.37 -1.24
CA ILE A 378 -8.16 14.59 -2.37
C ILE A 378 -8.78 14.02 -3.65
N GLU A 379 -8.71 14.75 -4.75
CA GLU A 379 -9.17 14.27 -6.05
C GLU A 379 -8.27 13.14 -6.56
N LEU A 380 -8.86 11.98 -6.87
CA LEU A 380 -8.14 10.83 -7.40
C LEU A 380 -7.79 11.05 -8.88
N PRO A 381 -6.52 11.19 -9.25
CA PRO A 381 -6.13 11.39 -10.64
C PRO A 381 -6.43 10.14 -11.46
N ASN A 382 -6.86 10.33 -12.71
CA ASN A 382 -7.17 9.24 -13.63
C ASN A 382 -8.13 8.20 -13.04
N ALA A 383 -9.14 8.61 -12.26
CA ALA A 383 -10.05 7.70 -11.55
C ALA A 383 -10.60 6.54 -12.41
N GLY A 384 -10.87 6.75 -13.71
CA GLY A 384 -11.30 5.70 -14.64
C GLY A 384 -10.22 4.67 -15.05
N LYS A 385 -9.00 4.76 -14.50
CA LYS A 385 -7.87 3.85 -14.72
C LYS A 385 -7.38 3.18 -13.43
N ILE A 386 -8.07 3.43 -12.31
CA ILE A 386 -7.79 2.85 -11.00
C ILE A 386 -8.74 1.66 -10.81
N ASP A 387 -8.22 0.54 -10.32
CA ASP A 387 -8.99 -0.69 -10.11
C ASP A 387 -9.48 -0.82 -8.66
N GLY A 388 -8.86 -0.06 -7.75
CA GLY A 388 -9.27 0.07 -6.37
C GLY A 388 -10.65 0.73 -6.24
N VAL A 389 -11.40 0.29 -5.24
CA VAL A 389 -12.70 0.84 -4.83
C VAL A 389 -12.56 1.34 -3.40
N SER A 390 -12.92 2.60 -3.16
CA SER A 390 -12.84 3.14 -1.80
C SER A 390 -13.84 2.45 -0.86
N ALA A 391 -13.37 2.10 0.35
CA ALA A 391 -14.20 1.59 1.44
C ALA A 391 -14.46 2.67 2.51
N TRP A 392 -14.12 3.94 2.25
CA TRP A 392 -14.11 4.99 3.27
C TRP A 392 -15.48 5.21 3.89
N GLN A 393 -16.56 5.19 3.09
CA GLN A 393 -17.92 5.38 3.62
C GLN A 393 -18.30 4.28 4.62
N GLN A 394 -17.95 3.02 4.35
CA GLN A 394 -18.18 1.91 5.28
C GLN A 394 -17.27 2.03 6.51
N ILE A 395 -16.02 2.45 6.33
CA ILE A 395 -15.08 2.67 7.43
C ILE A 395 -15.65 3.67 8.44
N ILE A 396 -16.28 4.77 8.00
CA ILE A 396 -16.90 5.77 8.89
C ILE A 396 -18.33 5.42 9.35
N GLY A 397 -18.78 4.18 9.16
CA GLY A 397 -20.07 3.69 9.68
C GLY A 397 -21.29 3.93 8.78
N LYS A 398 -21.10 4.24 7.49
CA LYS A 398 -22.21 4.32 6.52
C LYS A 398 -22.35 2.99 5.79
N GLU A 399 -23.07 2.07 6.43
CA GLU A 399 -23.18 0.66 6.01
C GLU A 399 -23.93 0.47 4.68
N ASP A 400 -24.79 1.41 4.27
CA ASP A 400 -25.52 1.35 2.99
C ASP A 400 -24.66 1.69 1.75
N ALA A 401 -23.38 2.04 1.94
CA ALA A 401 -22.47 2.34 0.82
C ALA A 401 -22.06 1.05 0.09
N GLY A 402 -22.01 1.09 -1.24
CA GLY A 402 -21.61 -0.06 -2.06
C GLY A 402 -20.17 -0.48 -1.78
N HIS A 403 -19.94 -1.77 -1.61
CA HIS A 403 -18.63 -2.38 -1.35
C HIS A 403 -18.14 -3.19 -2.57
N ARG A 404 -16.89 -3.63 -2.53
CA ARG A 404 -16.34 -4.56 -3.51
C ARG A 404 -17.01 -5.94 -3.37
N ASP A 405 -17.42 -6.52 -4.49
CA ASP A 405 -18.03 -7.86 -4.55
C ASP A 405 -17.07 -8.95 -5.04
N VAL A 406 -16.07 -8.57 -5.83
CA VAL A 406 -15.09 -9.48 -6.43
C VAL A 406 -13.70 -8.86 -6.42
N ILE A 407 -12.70 -9.72 -6.23
CA ILE A 407 -11.28 -9.41 -6.39
C ILE A 407 -10.76 -10.16 -7.61
N TYR A 408 -10.12 -9.43 -8.52
CA TYR A 408 -9.31 -9.99 -9.61
C TYR A 408 -7.83 -9.85 -9.26
N LYS A 409 -7.04 -10.87 -9.58
CA LYS A 409 -5.59 -10.85 -9.41
C LYS A 409 -4.91 -11.39 -10.65
N TRP A 410 -3.89 -10.62 -11.05
CA TRP A 410 -2.83 -11.05 -11.93
C TRP A 410 -1.55 -11.13 -11.10
N ALA A 411 -0.89 -12.29 -11.07
CA ALA A 411 0.33 -12.49 -10.31
C ALA A 411 1.36 -13.22 -11.15
N ASN A 412 2.64 -12.84 -11.03
CA ASN A 412 3.73 -13.49 -11.75
C ASN A 412 4.94 -13.76 -10.84
N GLY A 413 4.67 -14.03 -9.56
CA GLY A 413 5.70 -14.26 -8.55
C GLY A 413 6.76 -13.16 -8.52
N ASN A 414 8.04 -13.56 -8.58
CA ASN A 414 9.18 -12.67 -8.77
C ASN A 414 9.80 -12.86 -10.17
N SER A 415 8.98 -13.15 -11.17
CA SER A 415 9.39 -13.26 -12.57
C SER A 415 9.10 -11.96 -13.32
N ARG A 416 9.67 -11.81 -14.51
CA ARG A 416 9.33 -10.68 -15.39
C ARG A 416 7.93 -10.86 -15.94
N TYR A 417 7.27 -9.77 -16.30
CA TYR A 417 5.89 -9.77 -16.81
C TYR A 417 5.68 -10.62 -18.08
N ASP A 418 6.74 -10.81 -18.87
CA ASP A 418 6.79 -11.59 -20.10
C ASP A 418 7.08 -13.09 -19.86
N ASP A 419 7.32 -13.49 -18.60
CA ASP A 419 7.42 -14.90 -18.20
C ASP A 419 6.02 -15.47 -17.92
N LEU A 420 5.44 -16.13 -18.92
CA LEU A 420 4.09 -16.69 -18.82
C LEU A 420 4.05 -18.02 -18.06
N ASP A 421 5.20 -18.67 -17.79
CA ASP A 421 5.23 -19.98 -17.13
C ASP A 421 4.88 -19.88 -15.63
N THR A 422 5.09 -18.70 -15.03
CA THR A 422 4.78 -18.41 -13.61
C THR A 422 3.57 -17.50 -13.43
N GLN A 423 2.96 -17.05 -14.52
CA GLN A 423 1.80 -16.18 -14.51
C GLN A 423 0.56 -16.93 -14.03
N VAL A 424 -0.20 -16.31 -13.14
CA VAL A 424 -1.46 -16.82 -12.63
C VAL A 424 -2.48 -15.69 -12.62
N GLU A 425 -3.67 -16.00 -13.12
CA GLU A 425 -4.83 -15.13 -13.03
C GLU A 425 -5.98 -15.84 -12.32
N PHE A 426 -6.67 -15.13 -11.46
CA PHE A 426 -7.88 -15.62 -10.81
C PHE A 426 -8.80 -14.47 -10.39
N ALA A 427 -10.07 -14.80 -10.22
CA ALA A 427 -11.06 -13.95 -9.60
C ALA A 427 -11.69 -14.69 -8.41
N HIS A 428 -12.06 -13.98 -7.35
CA HIS A 428 -12.77 -14.56 -6.22
C HIS A 428 -13.71 -13.57 -5.54
N ASN A 429 -14.77 -14.09 -4.96
CA ASN A 429 -15.55 -13.39 -3.94
C ASN A 429 -15.22 -13.98 -2.55
N ALA A 430 -16.05 -13.72 -1.54
CA ALA A 430 -15.85 -14.25 -0.19
C ALA A 430 -16.02 -15.78 -0.10
N GLU A 431 -16.72 -16.40 -1.05
CA GLU A 431 -17.15 -17.80 -0.98
C GLU A 431 -16.48 -18.70 -2.02
N PHE A 432 -16.12 -18.17 -3.19
CA PHE A 432 -15.67 -18.95 -4.33
C PHE A 432 -14.47 -18.29 -5.01
N LYS A 433 -13.59 -19.12 -5.57
CA LYS A 433 -12.42 -18.69 -6.34
C LYS A 433 -12.32 -19.45 -7.66
N ARG A 434 -12.11 -18.72 -8.75
CA ARG A 434 -11.91 -19.26 -10.11
C ARG A 434 -10.56 -18.81 -10.65
N TYR A 435 -9.70 -19.76 -10.98
CA TYR A 435 -8.49 -19.52 -11.75
C TYR A 435 -8.80 -19.51 -13.24
N ALA A 436 -8.10 -18.66 -13.98
CA ALA A 436 -8.19 -18.57 -15.43
C ALA A 436 -7.86 -19.90 -16.14
N PRO A 437 -8.37 -20.12 -17.36
CA PRO A 437 -7.95 -21.21 -18.23
C PRO A 437 -6.43 -21.29 -18.38
N HIS A 438 -5.91 -22.51 -18.41
CA HIS A 438 -4.49 -22.82 -18.57
C HIS A 438 -4.35 -24.13 -19.38
N ASP A 439 -3.21 -24.38 -20.02
CA ASP A 439 -2.97 -25.58 -20.86
C ASP A 439 -3.36 -26.91 -20.19
N LYS A 440 -3.10 -27.02 -18.89
CA LYS A 440 -3.45 -28.20 -18.06
C LYS A 440 -4.92 -28.23 -17.63
N TYR A 441 -5.56 -27.06 -17.54
CA TYR A 441 -6.93 -26.87 -17.08
C TYR A 441 -7.65 -25.93 -18.05
N PRO A 442 -8.08 -26.41 -19.23
CA PRO A 442 -8.60 -25.54 -20.29
C PRO A 442 -9.89 -24.78 -19.94
N ARG A 443 -10.60 -25.23 -18.89
CA ARG A 443 -11.79 -24.56 -18.34
C ARG A 443 -11.49 -23.74 -17.07
N GLY A 444 -10.22 -23.62 -16.70
CA GLY A 444 -9.79 -23.05 -15.43
C GLY A 444 -9.95 -24.04 -14.26
N ARG A 445 -9.77 -23.54 -13.05
CA ARG A 445 -9.97 -24.30 -11.79
C ARG A 445 -10.91 -23.55 -10.88
N PHE A 446 -11.71 -24.25 -10.09
CA PHE A 446 -12.75 -23.65 -9.26
C PHE A 446 -12.81 -24.26 -7.86
N PHE A 447 -12.96 -23.42 -6.84
CA PHE A 447 -12.92 -23.81 -5.43
C PHE A 447 -14.04 -23.13 -4.64
N ASP A 448 -14.59 -23.86 -3.66
CA ASP A 448 -15.54 -23.35 -2.65
C ASP A 448 -14.76 -23.07 -1.35
N LEU A 449 -14.45 -21.81 -1.11
CA LEU A 449 -13.57 -21.34 -0.02
C LEU A 449 -14.20 -21.53 1.36
N ARG A 450 -15.52 -21.69 1.44
CA ARG A 450 -16.25 -21.92 2.70
C ARG A 450 -15.92 -23.27 3.31
N THR A 451 -15.60 -24.24 2.45
CA THR A 451 -15.32 -25.62 2.86
C THR A 451 -13.89 -26.04 2.56
N ASP A 452 -13.22 -25.36 1.63
CA ASP A 452 -11.85 -25.67 1.18
C ASP A 452 -11.01 -24.38 1.01
N PRO A 453 -10.73 -23.63 2.11
CA PRO A 453 -9.98 -22.38 2.02
C PRO A 453 -8.53 -22.60 1.54
N TYR A 454 -7.97 -23.79 1.79
CA TYR A 454 -6.62 -24.16 1.35
C TYR A 454 -6.57 -24.64 -0.11
N GLU A 455 -7.70 -24.81 -0.79
CA GLU A 455 -7.79 -25.24 -2.19
C GLU A 455 -7.20 -26.65 -2.46
N HIS A 456 -7.62 -27.65 -1.68
CA HIS A 456 -7.20 -29.05 -1.78
C HIS A 456 -8.12 -29.91 -2.65
N ALA A 457 -9.25 -29.39 -3.13
CA ALA A 457 -10.20 -30.13 -3.96
C ALA A 457 -9.57 -30.63 -5.27
N GLY A 458 -9.76 -31.91 -5.57
CA GLY A 458 -9.29 -32.55 -6.81
C GLY A 458 -7.86 -33.09 -6.76
N GLU A 459 -7.39 -33.63 -7.90
CA GLU A 459 -6.07 -34.23 -8.04
C GLU A 459 -4.92 -33.24 -7.84
N LYS A 460 -3.87 -33.68 -7.15
CA LYS A 460 -2.65 -32.91 -6.88
C LYS A 460 -1.74 -32.85 -8.12
N GLY A 461 -1.55 -31.65 -8.65
CA GLY A 461 -0.64 -31.32 -9.75
C GLY A 461 0.82 -31.09 -9.32
N ARG A 462 1.71 -30.96 -10.31
CA ARG A 462 3.16 -30.73 -10.10
C ARG A 462 3.51 -29.27 -9.73
N LYS A 463 4.65 -29.15 -9.05
CA LYS A 463 5.27 -27.98 -8.42
C LYS A 463 5.42 -26.76 -9.34
N VAL A 464 4.95 -25.59 -8.90
CA VAL A 464 5.50 -24.27 -9.30
C VAL A 464 6.53 -23.91 -8.23
N SER A 465 7.45 -22.98 -8.51
CA SER A 465 8.50 -22.52 -7.58
C SER A 465 8.05 -22.45 -6.11
N TRP A 466 8.97 -22.68 -5.16
CA TRP A 466 8.72 -22.64 -3.69
C TRP A 466 7.97 -23.84 -3.08
N ASP A 467 7.96 -24.98 -3.76
CA ASP A 467 7.25 -26.21 -3.29
C ASP A 467 5.72 -26.11 -3.33
N ASN A 468 5.21 -25.10 -4.02
CA ASN A 468 3.79 -24.87 -4.23
C ASN A 468 3.21 -25.95 -5.16
N HIS A 469 2.27 -26.74 -4.65
CA HIS A 469 1.46 -27.68 -5.42
C HIS A 469 0.08 -27.10 -5.70
N PHE A 470 -0.48 -27.39 -6.87
CA PHE A 470 -1.84 -26.99 -7.26
C PHE A 470 -2.76 -28.19 -7.27
N HIS A 471 -4.03 -27.99 -6.93
CA HIS A 471 -5.07 -28.98 -7.12
C HIS A 471 -5.94 -28.63 -8.33
N SER A 472 -6.64 -29.60 -8.91
CA SER A 472 -7.49 -29.41 -10.09
C SER A 472 -8.79 -28.64 -9.81
N GLY A 473 -9.24 -28.57 -8.56
CA GLY A 473 -10.49 -27.93 -8.16
C GLY A 473 -11.69 -28.89 -8.18
N LEU A 474 -12.87 -28.33 -8.00
CA LEU A 474 -14.15 -29.04 -8.11
C LEU A 474 -14.37 -29.59 -9.53
N ASP A 475 -15.12 -30.69 -9.63
CA ASP A 475 -15.56 -31.23 -10.92
C ASP A 475 -16.55 -30.27 -11.59
N LEU A 476 -16.09 -29.61 -12.65
CA LEU A 476 -16.86 -28.61 -13.39
C LEU A 476 -18.05 -29.17 -14.17
N ASP A 477 -18.19 -30.49 -14.27
CA ASP A 477 -19.37 -31.15 -14.87
C ASP A 477 -20.44 -31.52 -13.82
N SER A 478 -20.13 -31.31 -12.54
CA SER A 478 -20.95 -31.75 -11.40
C SER A 478 -21.20 -30.61 -10.39
N LEU A 479 -21.11 -29.34 -10.80
CA LEU A 479 -21.34 -28.18 -9.93
C LEU A 479 -22.81 -28.08 -9.48
N THR A 480 -23.04 -27.62 -8.24
CA THR A 480 -24.37 -27.21 -7.80
C THR A 480 -24.84 -25.96 -8.58
N PRO A 481 -26.14 -25.62 -8.59
CA PRO A 481 -26.61 -24.40 -9.26
C PRO A 481 -25.94 -23.11 -8.74
N GLU A 482 -25.68 -23.04 -7.43
CA GLU A 482 -24.97 -21.92 -6.80
C GLU A 482 -23.51 -21.85 -7.27
N GLN A 483 -22.81 -23.00 -7.25
CA GLN A 483 -21.43 -23.10 -7.73
C GLN A 483 -21.30 -22.77 -9.21
N GLN A 484 -22.26 -23.19 -10.03
CA GLN A 484 -22.29 -22.87 -11.45
C GLN A 484 -22.47 -21.36 -11.67
N ALA A 485 -23.39 -20.72 -10.95
CA ALA A 485 -23.59 -19.27 -11.04
C ALA A 485 -22.33 -18.48 -10.62
N ALA A 486 -21.67 -18.91 -9.54
CA ALA A 486 -20.41 -18.30 -9.10
C ALA A 486 -19.26 -18.56 -10.09
N PHE A 487 -19.19 -19.77 -10.66
CA PHE A 487 -18.21 -20.11 -11.70
C PHE A 487 -18.38 -19.17 -12.90
N ASP A 488 -19.61 -19.00 -13.40
CA ASP A 488 -19.91 -18.16 -14.57
C ASP A 488 -19.59 -16.69 -14.29
N MET A 489 -20.06 -16.14 -13.16
CA MET A 489 -19.79 -14.74 -12.76
C MET A 489 -18.29 -14.46 -12.64
N LEU A 490 -17.53 -15.32 -11.96
CA LEU A 490 -16.08 -15.13 -11.85
C LEU A 490 -15.37 -15.32 -13.21
N GLY A 491 -16.00 -16.05 -14.14
CA GLY A 491 -15.55 -16.14 -15.53
C GLY A 491 -15.68 -14.83 -16.27
N GLU A 492 -16.82 -14.16 -16.14
CA GLU A 492 -17.06 -12.84 -16.74
C GLU A 492 -16.01 -11.83 -16.24
N VAL A 493 -15.70 -11.83 -14.93
CA VAL A 493 -14.64 -10.97 -14.38
C VAL A 493 -13.27 -11.26 -14.99
N LEU A 494 -12.93 -12.54 -15.22
CA LEU A 494 -11.69 -12.90 -15.90
C LEU A 494 -11.67 -12.47 -17.37
N GLU A 495 -12.79 -12.57 -18.08
CA GLU A 495 -12.93 -12.12 -19.46
C GLU A 495 -12.85 -10.60 -19.59
N GLU A 496 -13.45 -9.86 -18.67
CA GLU A 496 -13.37 -8.39 -18.60
C GLU A 496 -11.95 -7.88 -18.34
N ASN A 497 -11.16 -8.66 -17.60
CA ASN A 497 -9.75 -8.36 -17.30
C ASN A 497 -8.77 -9.05 -18.28
N ALA A 498 -9.26 -9.60 -19.39
CA ALA A 498 -8.38 -10.16 -20.41
C ALA A 498 -7.48 -9.07 -21.01
N TYR A 499 -6.25 -9.45 -21.38
CA TYR A 499 -5.29 -8.52 -21.96
C TYR A 499 -5.78 -7.94 -23.30
N VAL A 500 -5.89 -6.61 -23.35
CA VAL A 500 -6.19 -5.82 -24.56
C VAL A 500 -5.05 -4.83 -24.79
N PRO A 501 -4.38 -4.85 -25.96
CA PRO A 501 -3.27 -3.95 -26.23
C PRO A 501 -3.74 -2.52 -26.53
N VAL A 502 -2.84 -1.56 -26.34
CA VAL A 502 -3.02 -0.20 -26.85
C VAL A 502 -2.86 -0.22 -28.38
N GLU A 503 -3.77 0.45 -29.09
CA GLU A 503 -3.73 0.58 -30.54
C GLU A 503 -3.43 2.02 -30.99
N ALA A 504 -3.90 3.01 -30.24
CA ALA A 504 -3.64 4.42 -30.52
C ALA A 504 -3.71 5.30 -29.27
N LEU A 505 -3.09 6.47 -29.36
CA LEU A 505 -3.15 7.54 -28.36
C LEU A 505 -3.67 8.81 -29.03
N GLN A 506 -4.34 9.67 -28.25
CA GLN A 506 -4.81 10.96 -28.73
C GLN A 506 -4.72 12.00 -27.62
N ILE A 507 -3.87 13.01 -27.80
CA ILE A 507 -3.76 14.16 -26.91
C ILE A 507 -4.97 15.09 -27.13
N GLN A 508 -5.55 15.52 -26.03
CA GLN A 508 -6.66 16.46 -25.96
C GLN A 508 -6.25 17.63 -25.08
N GLY A 509 -6.26 18.83 -25.66
CA GLY A 509 -5.88 20.06 -24.98
C GLY A 509 -5.77 21.23 -25.95
N ASP A 510 -5.53 22.42 -25.40
CA ASP A 510 -5.41 23.64 -26.19
C ASP A 510 -4.08 23.69 -26.96
N LYS A 511 -4.13 24.19 -28.19
CA LYS A 511 -2.93 24.42 -29.03
C LYS A 511 -2.24 25.74 -28.70
N THR A 512 -2.68 26.44 -27.67
CA THR A 512 -2.12 27.72 -27.25
C THR A 512 -2.17 27.80 -25.74
N ALA A 513 -1.03 28.11 -25.13
CA ALA A 513 -0.92 28.31 -23.68
C ALA A 513 -0.16 29.61 -23.38
N ARG A 514 -0.25 30.10 -22.15
CA ARG A 514 0.38 31.36 -21.73
C ARG A 514 1.48 31.11 -20.73
N VAL A 515 2.58 31.87 -20.85
CA VAL A 515 3.68 31.84 -19.86
C VAL A 515 3.13 32.05 -18.46
N GLY A 516 3.51 31.16 -17.54
CA GLY A 516 3.09 31.20 -16.13
C GLY A 516 1.65 30.75 -15.86
N HIS A 517 0.92 30.24 -16.86
CA HIS A 517 -0.41 29.66 -16.66
C HIS A 517 -0.41 28.18 -17.01
N GLU A 518 -0.56 27.34 -15.99
CA GLU A 518 -0.64 25.89 -16.16
C GLU A 518 -1.96 25.46 -16.79
N THR A 519 -1.89 24.45 -17.65
CA THR A 519 -3.07 23.85 -18.30
C THR A 519 -2.97 22.34 -18.24
N HIS A 520 -4.11 21.66 -18.22
CA HIS A 520 -4.14 20.20 -18.19
C HIS A 520 -4.34 19.63 -19.60
N LEU A 521 -3.45 18.71 -19.99
CA LEU A 521 -3.59 17.89 -21.19
C LEU A 521 -4.14 16.53 -20.79
N HIS A 522 -5.02 15.97 -21.61
CA HIS A 522 -5.55 14.62 -21.42
C HIS A 522 -5.08 13.73 -22.57
N CYS A 523 -4.79 12.47 -22.29
CA CYS A 523 -4.54 11.48 -23.33
C CYS A 523 -5.65 10.43 -23.33
N ARG A 524 -6.35 10.33 -24.46
CA ARG A 524 -7.29 9.23 -24.72
C ARG A 524 -6.51 8.02 -25.24
N VAL A 525 -6.58 6.93 -24.50
CA VAL A 525 -6.04 5.62 -24.91
C VAL A 525 -7.12 4.86 -25.68
N ILE A 526 -6.74 4.24 -26.80
CA ILE A 526 -7.66 3.51 -27.68
C ILE A 526 -7.11 2.07 -27.86
N PRO A 527 -7.95 1.03 -27.62
CA PRO A 527 -9.29 1.12 -27.06
C PRO A 527 -9.28 1.56 -25.58
N ALA A 528 -10.42 2.03 -25.07
CA ALA A 528 -10.49 2.58 -23.70
C ALA A 528 -10.22 1.51 -22.62
N ASN A 529 -10.52 0.24 -22.92
CA ASN A 529 -10.28 -0.91 -22.06
C ASN A 529 -8.90 -1.55 -22.27
N ALA A 530 -7.95 -0.87 -22.94
CA ALA A 530 -6.58 -1.35 -23.01
C ALA A 530 -6.02 -1.59 -21.60
N MET A 531 -5.31 -2.70 -21.42
CA MET A 531 -4.84 -3.16 -20.11
C MET A 531 -3.76 -2.22 -19.57
N ARG A 532 -2.66 -2.05 -20.31
CA ARG A 532 -1.50 -1.23 -19.92
C ARG A 532 -1.66 0.22 -20.38
N ASN A 533 -2.74 0.88 -19.96
CA ASN A 533 -3.19 2.18 -20.47
C ASN A 533 -2.55 3.43 -19.82
N ASN A 534 -1.40 3.29 -19.18
CA ASN A 534 -0.59 4.44 -18.75
C ASN A 534 0.10 5.08 -19.95
N VAL A 535 0.56 6.33 -19.79
CA VAL A 535 1.21 7.07 -20.87
C VAL A 535 2.40 7.84 -20.35
N ILE A 536 3.31 8.19 -21.25
CA ILE A 536 4.55 8.90 -20.94
C ILE A 536 4.49 10.25 -21.63
N TRP A 537 4.60 11.32 -20.86
CA TRP A 537 4.56 12.70 -21.36
C TRP A 537 5.98 13.24 -21.55
N GLU A 538 6.25 13.87 -22.69
CA GLU A 538 7.55 14.51 -22.97
C GLU A 538 7.36 15.84 -23.70
N SER A 539 8.11 16.85 -23.29
CA SER A 539 8.24 18.11 -24.04
C SER A 539 9.47 18.08 -24.93
N SER A 540 9.33 18.51 -26.19
CA SER A 540 10.47 18.63 -27.12
C SER A 540 11.46 19.72 -26.70
N ASP A 541 11.01 20.71 -25.92
CA ASP A 541 11.84 21.78 -25.37
C ASP A 541 11.35 22.20 -23.96
N PRO A 542 11.88 21.56 -22.90
CA PRO A 542 11.59 21.90 -21.51
C PRO A 542 11.90 23.36 -21.13
N ALA A 543 12.73 24.08 -21.88
CA ALA A 543 12.98 25.50 -21.62
C ALA A 543 11.81 26.39 -22.10
N ILE A 544 10.99 25.92 -23.04
CA ILE A 544 9.77 26.59 -23.49
C ILE A 544 8.58 26.18 -22.62
N ALA A 545 8.37 24.88 -22.42
CA ALA A 545 7.34 24.36 -21.54
C ALA A 545 7.70 22.95 -21.04
N THR A 546 7.32 22.61 -19.81
CA THR A 546 7.40 21.25 -19.27
C THR A 546 6.02 20.61 -19.21
N VAL A 547 5.96 19.28 -19.26
CA VAL A 547 4.74 18.51 -18.97
C VAL A 547 5.09 17.44 -17.95
N ASP A 548 4.28 17.31 -16.90
CA ASP A 548 4.48 16.29 -15.87
C ASP A 548 3.70 15.00 -16.15
N LYS A 549 3.90 13.97 -15.30
CA LYS A 549 3.20 12.68 -15.42
C LYS A 549 1.69 12.76 -15.19
N PHE A 550 1.17 13.87 -14.64
CA PHE A 550 -0.26 14.12 -14.55
C PHE A 550 -0.83 14.69 -15.85
N GLY A 551 0.01 15.12 -16.79
CA GLY A 551 -0.39 15.85 -17.99
C GLY A 551 -0.52 17.35 -17.76
N VAL A 552 0.02 17.90 -16.67
CA VAL A 552 0.04 19.34 -16.43
C VAL A 552 1.15 19.96 -17.29
N LEU A 553 0.77 20.81 -18.23
CA LEU A 553 1.66 21.63 -19.03
C LEU A 553 1.96 22.93 -18.28
N THR A 554 3.23 23.19 -17.99
CA THR A 554 3.74 24.42 -17.36
C THR A 554 4.56 25.21 -18.39
N PRO A 555 4.02 26.32 -18.94
CA PRO A 555 4.73 27.15 -19.91
C PRO A 555 5.71 28.13 -19.26
N HIS A 556 6.97 28.13 -19.72
CA HIS A 556 8.07 28.92 -19.17
C HIS A 556 8.46 30.11 -20.05
N ALA A 557 8.44 29.95 -21.37
CA ALA A 557 8.86 30.99 -22.32
C ALA A 557 8.01 30.97 -23.59
N PRO A 558 7.83 32.11 -24.29
CA PRO A 558 7.13 32.13 -25.56
C PRO A 558 7.88 31.35 -26.64
N GLY A 559 7.17 30.59 -27.46
CA GLY A 559 7.75 29.74 -28.50
C GLY A 559 6.79 28.63 -28.93
N GLU A 560 7.18 27.87 -29.94
CA GLU A 560 6.47 26.65 -30.32
C GLU A 560 7.18 25.45 -29.71
N VAL A 561 6.41 24.53 -29.14
CA VAL A 561 6.89 23.29 -28.53
C VAL A 561 5.98 22.14 -28.89
N GLU A 562 6.55 20.95 -29.08
CA GLU A 562 5.79 19.72 -29.27
C GLU A 562 5.67 18.98 -27.94
N ILE A 563 4.43 18.70 -27.53
CA ILE A 563 4.12 17.83 -26.41
C ILE A 563 3.82 16.45 -26.98
N ASN A 564 4.65 15.49 -26.62
CA ASN A 564 4.60 14.10 -27.07
C ASN A 564 3.97 13.23 -26.00
N VAL A 565 3.17 12.26 -26.43
CA VAL A 565 2.70 11.18 -25.56
C VAL A 565 3.06 9.84 -26.18
N TYR A 566 3.72 8.98 -25.42
CA TYR A 566 4.07 7.62 -25.80
C TYR A 566 3.29 6.58 -24.99
N SER A 567 3.07 5.41 -25.59
CA SER A 567 2.43 4.29 -24.90
C SER A 567 3.35 3.72 -23.85
N TRP A 568 2.81 3.46 -22.66
CA TRP A 568 3.52 2.73 -21.61
C TRP A 568 3.72 1.24 -21.94
N GLU A 569 2.89 0.70 -22.82
CA GLU A 569 2.85 -0.74 -23.07
C GLU A 569 4.17 -1.29 -23.64
N ASP A 570 4.92 -0.48 -24.38
CA ASP A 570 6.20 -0.87 -24.97
C ASP A 570 7.42 -0.59 -24.06
N ALA A 571 7.18 -0.21 -22.81
CA ALA A 571 8.23 0.04 -21.84
C ALA A 571 9.04 -1.21 -21.50
N GLU A 572 10.35 -1.03 -21.43
CA GLU A 572 11.28 -2.08 -21.03
C GLU A 572 11.65 -1.90 -19.55
N PRO A 573 11.81 -2.99 -18.78
CA PRO A 573 12.15 -2.90 -17.36
C PRO A 573 13.51 -2.23 -17.15
N LEU A 574 13.46 -1.06 -16.52
CA LEU A 574 14.62 -0.33 -16.00
C LEU A 574 14.90 -0.77 -14.56
N SER A 575 15.36 -1.99 -14.40
CA SER A 575 15.81 -2.48 -13.09
C SER A 575 17.31 -2.73 -13.03
N ASN A 576 18.11 -2.23 -13.98
CA ASN A 576 19.55 -2.52 -14.02
C ASN A 576 20.45 -1.42 -14.62
N ASN A 577 20.10 -0.13 -14.50
CA ASN A 577 20.83 0.98 -15.13
C ASN A 577 20.90 0.88 -16.67
N GLY A 578 19.87 0.31 -17.31
CA GLY A 578 19.74 0.26 -18.77
C GLY A 578 19.37 1.61 -19.38
N THR A 579 19.68 1.84 -20.67
CA THR A 579 19.54 3.16 -21.33
C THR A 579 18.19 3.41 -22.01
N VAL A 580 17.27 2.44 -22.06
CA VAL A 580 15.99 2.58 -22.78
C VAL A 580 14.84 2.31 -21.83
N GLU A 581 14.01 3.33 -21.62
CA GLU A 581 12.87 3.30 -20.70
C GLU A 581 11.58 2.85 -21.39
N TYR A 582 11.41 3.25 -22.65
CA TYR A 582 10.26 2.98 -23.51
C TYR A 582 10.61 3.30 -24.97
N ARG A 583 9.69 3.03 -25.91
CA ARG A 583 9.94 3.25 -27.35
C ARG A 583 9.35 4.57 -27.83
N ARG A 584 10.18 5.40 -28.50
CA ARG A 584 9.74 6.66 -29.15
C ARG A 584 9.27 6.49 -30.59
N ASP A 585 9.51 5.31 -31.18
CA ASP A 585 9.04 4.90 -32.50
C ASP A 585 7.80 4.00 -32.44
N GLY A 586 7.30 3.70 -31.23
CA GLY A 586 6.06 2.97 -30.98
C GLY A 586 4.79 3.84 -31.12
N ILE A 587 3.72 3.43 -30.43
CA ILE A 587 2.44 4.13 -30.44
C ILE A 587 2.59 5.46 -29.71
N LYS A 588 2.28 6.55 -30.41
CA LYS A 588 2.39 7.91 -29.88
C LYS A 588 1.39 8.87 -30.52
N ASP A 589 1.24 10.02 -29.89
CA ASP A 589 0.62 11.20 -30.47
C ASP A 589 1.40 12.47 -30.11
N ILE A 590 1.25 13.52 -30.91
CA ILE A 590 2.02 14.76 -30.79
C ILE A 590 1.09 15.97 -30.92
N LEU A 591 1.18 16.88 -29.96
CA LEU A 591 0.47 18.16 -29.96
C LEU A 591 1.47 19.31 -30.06
N ALA A 592 1.45 20.04 -31.17
CA ALA A 592 2.14 21.31 -31.27
C ALA A 592 1.38 22.39 -30.48
N VAL A 593 2.06 23.02 -29.51
CA VAL A 593 1.52 24.07 -28.65
C VAL A 593 2.30 25.36 -28.88
N ASN A 594 1.57 26.44 -29.17
CA ASN A 594 2.14 27.78 -29.25
C ASN A 594 2.05 28.47 -27.88
N ILE A 595 3.20 28.71 -27.25
CA ILE A 595 3.30 29.43 -25.99
C ILE A 595 3.37 30.92 -26.28
N VAL A 596 2.38 31.66 -25.79
CA VAL A 596 2.30 33.12 -25.92
C VAL A 596 2.59 33.79 -24.59
N LYS A 597 2.85 35.10 -24.65
CA LYS A 597 3.10 35.93 -23.47
C LYS A 597 1.89 36.11 -22.56
#